data_AF-A0A9W4W413-F1
#
_entry.id   AF-A0A9W4W413-F1
#
_cell.length_a   1.000
_cell.length_b   1.000
_cell.length_c   1.000
_cell.angle_alpha   90.00
_cell.angle_beta   90.00
_cell.angle_gamma   90.00
#
_symmetry.space_group_name_H-M   'P 1'
#
loop_
_entity.id
_entity.type
_entity.pdbx_description
1 polymer ?
#
loop_
_entity_poly.entity_id
_entity_poly.type
_entity_poly.pdbx_seq_one_letter_code
_entity_poly.pdbx_strand_id
1 'polypeptide(L)'
;MKTHLGRRPFSAMELHTLYNGYIYSDTRLAREQAKHWHFWLPLIAYYSGAYSDEIGCLTLDDLIFKNNILCFSFHTHGKIKPRLVPVHHALISAGFNDYLAYVKAQNHSRLMFDLPAKTGRYSEKVRIWFSGEGERAGYLQKCAIPSVDQLGMKTAISSLRLNFEQQIRIYALQAGNKDCFNYLMGFNDYPHDNFNDIALLNKVLQQIRVINSHIHWQRFLARDSH
;
A
#
# COMPACT_ATOMS: atom_id res chain seq x y z
N MET A 1 4.09 11.13 32.39
CA MET A 1 4.68 11.54 31.10
C MET A 1 3.91 10.82 29.99
N LYS A 2 2.97 11.47 29.29
CA LYS A 2 2.26 10.85 28.17
C LYS A 2 3.27 10.73 27.03
N THR A 3 3.85 9.55 26.83
CA THR A 3 4.65 9.27 25.63
C THR A 3 3.77 9.57 24.43
N HIS A 4 4.20 10.52 23.60
CA HIS A 4 3.53 10.81 22.33
C HIS A 4 3.57 9.52 21.51
N LEU A 5 2.46 8.81 21.42
CA LEU A 5 2.31 7.60 20.58
C LEU A 5 2.31 8.03 19.11
N GLY A 6 3.46 8.48 18.62
CA GLY A 6 3.71 8.77 17.22
C GLY A 6 3.76 7.49 16.38
N ARG A 7 3.70 7.63 15.05
CA ARG A 7 3.91 6.50 14.14
C ARG A 7 5.33 6.54 13.60
N ARG A 8 5.93 5.38 13.40
CA ARG A 8 7.22 5.23 12.72
C ARG A 8 7.09 4.37 11.46
N PRO A 9 8.00 4.49 10.48
CA PRO A 9 8.14 3.50 9.42
C PRO A 9 8.49 2.13 9.98
N PHE A 10 8.20 1.08 9.22
CA PHE A 10 8.73 -0.25 9.48
C PHE A 10 10.23 -0.28 9.22
N SER A 11 10.97 -1.00 10.04
CA SER A 11 12.38 -1.33 9.76
C SER A 11 12.48 -2.27 8.56
N ALA A 12 13.69 -2.40 8.00
CA ALA A 12 13.95 -3.34 6.92
C ALA A 12 13.60 -4.80 7.29
N MET A 13 13.88 -5.20 8.54
CA MET A 13 13.57 -6.54 9.03
C MET A 13 12.06 -6.74 9.20
N GLU A 14 11.34 -5.75 9.74
CA GLU A 14 9.88 -5.83 9.83
C GLU A 14 9.22 -5.86 8.46
N LEU A 15 9.70 -5.07 7.48
CA LEU A 15 9.22 -5.17 6.10
C LEU A 15 9.47 -6.56 5.53
N HIS A 16 10.67 -7.12 5.70
CA HIS A 16 10.96 -8.48 5.28
C HIS A 16 9.98 -9.48 5.92
N THR A 17 9.76 -9.41 7.24
CA THR A 17 8.81 -10.27 7.94
C THR A 17 7.37 -10.07 7.47
N LEU A 18 6.93 -8.83 7.23
CA LEU A 18 5.60 -8.53 6.71
C LEU A 18 5.36 -9.15 5.33
N TYR A 19 6.32 -9.01 4.42
CA TYR A 19 6.21 -9.47 3.04
C TYR A 19 6.69 -10.92 2.83
N ASN A 20 7.00 -11.64 3.91
CA ASN A 20 7.18 -13.09 3.96
C ASN A 20 6.21 -13.76 4.96
N GLY A 21 5.29 -12.99 5.56
CA GLY A 21 4.28 -13.51 6.47
C GLY A 21 3.24 -14.36 5.76
N TYR A 22 2.30 -14.94 6.52
CA TYR A 22 1.40 -15.98 6.03
C TYR A 22 0.60 -15.61 4.77
N ILE A 23 0.25 -14.34 4.59
CA ILE A 23 -0.45 -13.83 3.38
C ILE A 23 0.40 -13.93 2.12
N TYR A 24 1.73 -13.86 2.25
CA TYR A 24 2.68 -13.90 1.13
C TYR A 24 3.50 -15.20 1.09
N SER A 25 3.16 -16.17 1.95
CA SER A 25 3.75 -17.51 1.98
C SER A 25 2.91 -18.52 1.20
N ASP A 26 3.31 -19.78 1.16
CA ASP A 26 2.55 -20.83 0.47
C ASP A 26 1.50 -21.52 1.37
N THR A 27 1.45 -21.21 2.67
CA THR A 27 0.53 -21.85 3.63
C THR A 27 -0.50 -20.89 4.20
N ARG A 28 -1.71 -21.39 4.42
CA ARG A 28 -2.78 -20.65 5.11
C ARG A 28 -2.75 -20.94 6.59
N LEU A 29 -3.06 -19.93 7.41
CA LEU A 29 -3.30 -20.18 8.84
C LEU A 29 -4.61 -20.94 9.05
N ALA A 30 -4.70 -21.71 10.14
CA ALA A 30 -5.94 -22.35 10.53
C ALA A 30 -7.08 -21.31 10.67
N ARG A 31 -8.23 -21.60 10.04
CA ARG A 31 -9.42 -20.72 10.00
C ARG A 31 -9.16 -19.34 9.38
N GLU A 32 -8.12 -19.20 8.56
CA GLU A 32 -7.87 -17.98 7.81
C GLU A 32 -9.00 -17.72 6.80
N GLN A 33 -9.56 -16.51 6.85
CA GLN A 33 -10.47 -16.02 5.81
C GLN A 33 -9.69 -15.07 4.91
N ALA A 34 -8.91 -15.63 3.99
CA ALA A 34 -8.13 -14.86 3.04
C ALA A 34 -9.05 -14.03 2.13
N LYS A 35 -8.65 -12.79 1.85
CA LYS A 35 -9.35 -11.84 1.00
C LYS A 35 -8.34 -11.19 0.07
N HIS A 36 -8.73 -10.84 -1.14
CA HIS A 36 -7.84 -10.24 -2.13
C HIS A 36 -7.24 -8.93 -1.60
N TRP A 37 -8.03 -8.14 -0.87
CA TRP A 37 -7.53 -6.92 -0.25
C TRP A 37 -6.47 -7.16 0.84
N HIS A 38 -6.45 -8.31 1.52
CA HIS A 38 -5.39 -8.64 2.49
C HIS A 38 -4.02 -8.72 1.79
N PHE A 39 -3.99 -9.20 0.54
CA PHE A 39 -2.80 -9.32 -0.28
C PHE A 39 -2.45 -7.98 -0.95
N TRP A 40 -3.39 -7.36 -1.65
CA TRP A 40 -3.10 -6.20 -2.49
C TRP A 40 -2.96 -4.88 -1.73
N LEU A 41 -3.72 -4.67 -0.65
CA LEU A 41 -3.75 -3.38 0.03
C LEU A 41 -2.39 -3.01 0.65
N PRO A 42 -1.68 -3.90 1.38
CA PRO A 42 -0.36 -3.57 1.91
C PRO A 42 0.68 -3.37 0.81
N LEU A 43 0.61 -4.14 -0.29
CA LEU A 43 1.50 -3.95 -1.45
C LEU A 43 1.31 -2.54 -2.06
N ILE A 44 0.07 -2.17 -2.39
CA ILE A 44 -0.23 -0.86 -2.97
C ILE A 44 0.14 0.27 -1.99
N ALA A 45 -0.14 0.12 -0.70
CA ALA A 45 0.23 1.13 0.31
C ALA A 45 1.73 1.40 0.36
N TYR A 46 2.56 0.35 0.26
CA TYR A 46 4.01 0.48 0.28
C TYR A 46 4.58 1.10 -1.01
N TYR A 47 4.07 0.69 -2.17
CA TYR A 47 4.59 1.15 -3.46
C TYR A 47 3.98 2.46 -3.97
N SER A 48 2.94 2.99 -3.32
CA SER A 48 2.29 4.26 -3.71
C SER A 48 2.23 5.31 -2.60
N GLY A 49 2.49 4.92 -1.36
CA GLY A 49 2.30 5.76 -0.19
C GLY A 49 0.84 6.15 0.08
N ALA A 50 -0.14 5.58 -0.62
CA ALA A 50 -1.54 5.89 -0.42
C ALA A 50 -2.07 5.38 0.93
N TYR A 51 -3.02 6.11 1.50
CA TYR A 51 -3.74 5.70 2.69
C TYR A 51 -4.73 4.58 2.37
N SER A 52 -5.02 3.75 3.38
CA SER A 52 -5.96 2.62 3.23
C SER A 52 -7.36 3.02 2.74
N ASP A 53 -7.86 4.22 3.07
CA ASP A 53 -9.12 4.73 2.53
C ASP A 53 -9.01 5.08 1.03
N GLU A 54 -7.91 5.72 0.59
CA GLU A 54 -7.66 5.99 -0.84
C GLU A 54 -7.63 4.68 -1.63
N ILE A 55 -6.90 3.67 -1.13
CA ILE A 55 -6.79 2.35 -1.78
C ILE A 55 -8.12 1.60 -1.75
N GLY A 56 -8.88 1.70 -0.65
CA GLY A 56 -10.18 1.06 -0.50
C GLY A 56 -11.24 1.60 -1.47
N CYS A 57 -11.09 2.86 -1.90
CA CYS A 57 -11.96 3.51 -2.88
C CYS A 57 -11.56 3.25 -4.34
N LEU A 58 -10.32 2.81 -4.63
CA LEU A 58 -9.83 2.68 -6.00
C LEU A 58 -10.73 1.80 -6.86
N THR A 59 -11.08 2.31 -8.03
CA THR A 59 -11.83 1.61 -9.07
C THR A 59 -10.97 1.35 -10.30
N LEU A 60 -11.48 0.52 -11.22
CA LEU A 60 -10.83 0.26 -12.51
C LEU A 60 -10.67 1.54 -13.34
N ASP A 61 -11.57 2.51 -13.19
CA ASP A 61 -11.52 3.80 -13.90
C ASP A 61 -10.45 4.73 -13.33
N ASP A 62 -9.99 4.48 -12.10
CA ASP A 62 -8.88 5.20 -11.48
C ASP A 62 -7.51 4.68 -11.96
N LEU A 63 -7.47 3.71 -12.86
CA LEU A 63 -6.25 3.22 -13.51
C LEU A 63 -6.08 3.87 -14.88
N ILE A 64 -5.24 4.89 -14.94
CA ILE A 64 -5.10 5.77 -16.10
C ILE A 64 -3.75 5.54 -16.77
N PHE A 65 -3.75 5.37 -18.09
CA PHE A 65 -2.53 5.44 -18.88
C PHE A 65 -2.21 6.89 -19.22
N LYS A 66 -1.05 7.39 -18.76
CA LYS A 66 -0.52 8.71 -19.15
C LYS A 66 0.87 8.52 -19.74
N ASN A 67 1.04 8.88 -21.01
CA ASN A 67 2.27 8.66 -21.78
C ASN A 67 2.75 7.18 -21.72
N ASN A 68 1.83 6.23 -21.93
CA ASN A 68 2.05 4.78 -21.86
C ASN A 68 2.50 4.25 -20.48
N ILE A 69 2.41 5.06 -19.42
CA ILE A 69 2.68 4.65 -18.04
C ILE A 69 1.33 4.47 -17.33
N LEU A 70 1.09 3.28 -16.79
CA LEU A 70 -0.08 3.01 -15.95
C LEU A 70 0.09 3.72 -14.60
N CYS A 71 -0.92 4.49 -14.20
CA CYS A 71 -0.93 5.25 -12.95
C CYS A 71 -2.22 4.96 -12.16
N PHE A 72 -2.10 4.94 -10.83
CA PHE A 72 -3.23 5.14 -9.93
C PHE A 72 -3.61 6.62 -9.90
N SER A 73 -4.89 6.91 -10.06
CA SER A 73 -5.48 8.23 -9.82
C SER A 73 -6.08 8.27 -8.43
N PHE A 74 -5.36 8.86 -7.47
CA PHE A 74 -5.85 8.95 -6.10
C PHE A 74 -6.64 10.22 -5.87
N HIS A 75 -7.91 10.05 -5.48
CA HIS A 75 -8.80 11.12 -5.04
C HIS A 75 -8.78 11.23 -3.52
N THR A 76 -8.91 12.45 -3.01
CA THR A 76 -8.70 12.75 -1.58
C THR A 76 -9.75 13.73 -1.07
N HIS A 77 -10.06 13.68 0.23
CA HIS A 77 -10.97 14.62 0.88
C HIS A 77 -10.18 15.73 1.61
N GLY A 78 -9.53 16.59 0.83
CA GLY A 78 -9.00 17.90 1.26
C GLY A 78 -7.77 17.92 2.19
N LYS A 79 -7.41 16.80 2.84
CA LYS A 79 -6.22 16.76 3.74
C LYS A 79 -4.89 16.71 3.01
N ILE A 80 -4.88 16.13 1.81
CA ILE A 80 -3.77 16.08 0.88
C ILE A 80 -4.34 16.28 -0.53
N LYS A 81 -3.53 16.71 -1.48
CA LYS A 81 -3.96 16.90 -2.87
C LYS A 81 -4.17 15.56 -3.60
N PRO A 82 -5.14 15.47 -4.53
CA PRO A 82 -5.23 14.40 -5.50
C PRO A 82 -3.94 14.30 -6.32
N ARG A 83 -3.61 13.10 -6.80
CA ARG A 83 -2.35 12.86 -7.52
C ARG A 83 -2.40 11.61 -8.37
N LEU A 84 -1.65 11.63 -9.46
CA LEU A 84 -1.32 10.44 -10.23
C LEU A 84 -0.05 9.80 -9.67
N VAL A 85 -0.10 8.51 -9.40
CA VAL A 85 1.05 7.73 -8.90
C VAL A 85 1.30 6.57 -9.86
N PRO A 86 2.44 6.53 -10.57
CA PRO A 86 2.80 5.41 -11.42
C PRO A 86 2.72 4.06 -10.70
N VAL A 87 2.23 3.02 -11.38
CA VAL A 87 2.19 1.66 -10.84
C VAL A 87 3.60 1.08 -10.82
N HIS A 88 4.09 0.73 -9.63
CA HIS A 88 5.41 0.14 -9.46
C HIS A 88 5.52 -1.22 -10.15
N HIS A 89 6.65 -1.54 -10.79
CA HIS A 89 6.85 -2.81 -11.48
C HIS A 89 6.71 -4.02 -10.56
N ALA A 90 7.07 -3.90 -9.27
CA ALA A 90 6.85 -4.96 -8.29
C ALA A 90 5.36 -5.35 -8.13
N LEU A 91 4.41 -4.43 -8.33
CA LEU A 91 2.99 -4.76 -8.35
C LEU A 91 2.65 -5.59 -9.60
N ILE A 92 3.17 -5.16 -10.76
CA ILE A 92 3.00 -5.89 -12.03
C ILE A 92 3.58 -7.31 -11.91
N SER A 93 4.81 -7.45 -11.41
CA SER A 93 5.47 -8.73 -11.15
C SER A 93 4.72 -9.58 -10.13
N ALA A 94 3.96 -8.97 -9.22
CA ALA A 94 3.11 -9.69 -8.27
C ALA A 94 1.78 -10.18 -8.89
N GLY A 95 1.56 -10.00 -10.19
CA GLY A 95 0.35 -10.45 -10.89
C GLY A 95 -0.77 -9.42 -10.92
N PHE A 96 -0.46 -8.12 -10.88
CA PHE A 96 -1.50 -7.08 -10.81
C PHE A 96 -2.39 -7.06 -12.05
N ASN A 97 -1.83 -7.28 -13.25
CA ASN A 97 -2.63 -7.34 -14.48
C ASN A 97 -3.66 -8.50 -14.45
N ASP A 98 -3.25 -9.67 -13.96
CA ASP A 98 -4.14 -10.83 -13.80
C ASP A 98 -5.24 -10.51 -12.78
N TYR A 99 -4.91 -9.81 -11.71
CA TYR A 99 -5.88 -9.38 -10.71
C TYR A 99 -6.91 -8.41 -11.31
N LEU A 100 -6.48 -7.43 -12.12
CA LEU A 100 -7.39 -6.52 -12.79
C LEU A 100 -8.31 -7.24 -13.77
N ALA A 101 -7.78 -8.21 -14.53
CA ALA A 101 -8.58 -9.05 -15.41
C ALA A 101 -9.62 -9.86 -14.62
N TYR A 102 -9.23 -10.40 -13.46
CA TYR A 102 -10.14 -11.11 -12.56
C TYR A 102 -11.24 -10.20 -12.00
N VAL A 103 -10.91 -9.01 -11.50
CA VAL A 103 -11.89 -8.03 -10.99
C VAL A 103 -12.93 -7.71 -12.08
N LYS A 104 -12.50 -7.49 -13.32
CA LYS A 104 -13.38 -7.29 -14.48
C LYS A 104 -14.26 -8.50 -14.76
N ALA A 105 -13.67 -9.69 -14.79
CA ALA A 105 -14.40 -10.94 -15.06
C ALA A 105 -15.45 -11.26 -13.99
N GLN A 106 -15.24 -10.82 -12.74
CA GLN A 106 -16.22 -10.95 -11.65
C GLN A 106 -17.27 -9.81 -11.63
N ASN A 107 -17.31 -8.95 -12.65
CA ASN A 107 -18.21 -7.79 -12.73
C ASN A 107 -18.09 -6.82 -11.55
N HIS A 108 -16.89 -6.70 -10.98
CA HIS A 108 -16.59 -5.70 -9.97
C HIS A 108 -15.90 -4.49 -10.60
N SER A 109 -16.28 -3.29 -10.15
CA SER A 109 -15.62 -2.04 -10.56
C SER A 109 -14.52 -1.61 -9.59
N ARG A 110 -14.64 -1.96 -8.30
CA ARG A 110 -13.71 -1.58 -7.23
C ARG A 110 -12.58 -2.59 -7.11
N LEU A 111 -11.33 -2.13 -7.05
CA LEU A 111 -10.17 -3.00 -6.90
C LEU A 111 -10.25 -3.79 -5.60
N MET A 112 -10.58 -3.14 -4.47
CA MET A 112 -10.75 -3.81 -3.18
C MET A 112 -12.22 -4.24 -2.96
N PHE A 113 -12.83 -4.91 -3.95
CA PHE A 113 -14.26 -5.25 -3.93
C PHE A 113 -14.69 -6.02 -2.68
N ASP A 114 -13.81 -6.87 -2.15
CA ASP A 114 -14.05 -7.71 -0.97
C ASP A 114 -13.61 -7.07 0.37
N LEU A 115 -13.21 -5.79 0.35
CA LEU A 115 -12.98 -4.97 1.54
C LEU A 115 -14.29 -4.29 1.97
N PRO A 116 -14.90 -4.68 3.11
CA PRO A 116 -16.12 -4.05 3.57
C PRO A 116 -15.88 -2.60 4.04
N ALA A 117 -16.87 -1.73 3.78
CA ALA A 117 -16.93 -0.41 4.37
C ALA A 117 -17.59 -0.46 5.77
N LYS A 118 -17.23 0.48 6.63
CA LYS A 118 -17.99 0.85 7.83
C LYS A 118 -18.23 2.35 7.79
N THR A 119 -19.50 2.75 7.76
CA THR A 119 -19.92 4.16 7.65
C THR A 119 -19.24 4.89 6.48
N GLY A 120 -19.17 4.23 5.33
CA GLY A 120 -18.54 4.78 4.11
C GLY A 120 -17.01 4.87 4.15
N ARG A 121 -16.34 4.33 5.18
CA ARG A 121 -14.86 4.28 5.27
C ARG A 121 -14.36 2.84 5.26
N TYR A 122 -13.17 2.65 4.73
CA TYR A 122 -12.51 1.34 4.60
C TYR A 122 -11.39 1.15 5.63
N SER A 123 -10.79 2.24 6.10
CA SER A 123 -9.62 2.27 6.98
C SER A 123 -9.82 1.53 8.30
N GLU A 124 -11.03 1.49 8.84
CA GLU A 124 -11.31 0.79 10.09
C GLU A 124 -11.11 -0.73 9.97
N LYS A 125 -11.67 -1.33 8.91
CA LYS A 125 -11.55 -2.79 8.67
C LYS A 125 -10.10 -3.17 8.37
N VAL A 126 -9.40 -2.31 7.64
CA VAL A 126 -7.95 -2.47 7.40
C VAL A 126 -7.15 -2.38 8.69
N ARG A 127 -7.43 -1.39 9.55
CA ARG A 127 -6.76 -1.23 10.85
C ARG A 127 -6.97 -2.44 11.75
N ILE A 128 -8.20 -2.95 11.84
CA ILE A 128 -8.52 -4.10 12.69
C ILE A 128 -7.81 -5.36 12.18
N TRP A 129 -7.84 -5.62 10.87
CA TRP A 129 -7.15 -6.77 10.32
C TRP A 129 -5.63 -6.67 10.47
N PHE A 130 -5.05 -5.51 10.17
CA PHE A 130 -3.61 -5.34 10.15
C PHE A 130 -3.01 -5.28 11.56
N SER A 131 -3.60 -4.47 12.45
CA SER A 131 -3.06 -4.20 13.79
C SER A 131 -3.80 -4.89 14.92
N GLY A 132 -4.94 -5.54 14.67
CA GLY A 132 -5.76 -6.17 15.70
C GLY A 132 -6.73 -5.22 16.41
N GLU A 133 -7.58 -5.79 17.26
CA GLU A 133 -8.56 -5.07 18.07
C GLU A 133 -8.91 -5.86 19.35
N GLY A 134 -8.74 -5.23 20.52
CA GLY A 134 -8.87 -5.92 21.80
C GLY A 134 -7.95 -7.15 21.86
N GLU A 135 -8.53 -8.30 22.19
CA GLU A 135 -7.83 -9.60 22.23
C GLU A 135 -7.58 -10.22 20.84
N ARG A 136 -8.14 -9.65 19.76
CA ARG A 136 -7.98 -10.19 18.42
C ARG A 136 -6.64 -9.77 17.82
N ALA A 137 -5.73 -10.74 17.69
CA ALA A 137 -4.47 -10.57 16.97
C ALA A 137 -4.69 -10.23 15.48
N GLY A 138 -4.04 -9.15 15.03
CA GLY A 138 -3.98 -8.75 13.63
C GLY A 138 -2.81 -9.40 12.88
N TYR A 139 -2.61 -8.96 11.63
CA TYR A 139 -1.51 -9.39 10.78
C TYR A 139 -0.14 -9.18 11.44
N LEU A 140 0.09 -8.01 12.05
CA LEU A 140 1.36 -7.68 12.72
C LEU A 140 1.70 -8.71 13.81
N GLN A 141 0.76 -8.97 14.73
CA GLN A 141 1.00 -9.90 15.83
C GLN A 141 1.17 -11.34 15.33
N LYS A 142 0.41 -11.74 14.31
CA LYS A 142 0.58 -13.06 13.67
C LYS A 142 1.91 -13.23 12.95
N CYS A 143 2.55 -12.14 12.55
CA CYS A 143 3.91 -12.12 12.02
C CYS A 143 4.97 -11.87 13.11
N ALA A 144 4.61 -11.94 14.39
CA ALA A 144 5.48 -11.63 15.53
C ALA A 144 6.11 -10.22 15.49
N ILE A 145 5.42 -9.25 14.89
CA ILE A 145 5.85 -7.85 14.86
C ILE A 145 5.13 -7.09 15.98
N PRO A 146 5.87 -6.44 16.91
CA PRO A 146 5.25 -5.65 17.96
C PRO A 146 4.58 -4.39 17.39
N SER A 147 3.39 -4.06 17.89
CA SER A 147 2.65 -2.86 17.45
C SER A 147 3.21 -1.56 18.00
N VAL A 148 4.05 -1.64 19.03
CA VAL A 148 4.70 -0.52 19.70
C VAL A 148 6.14 -0.94 19.97
N ASP A 149 7.10 -0.07 19.65
CA ASP A 149 8.51 -0.33 19.96
C ASP A 149 8.92 0.14 21.36
N GLN A 150 10.21 -0.04 21.69
CA GLN A 150 10.78 0.33 22.98
C GLN A 150 10.71 1.84 23.28
N LEU A 151 10.54 2.68 22.24
CA LEU A 151 10.41 4.13 22.37
C LEU A 151 8.95 4.58 22.45
N GLY A 152 7.99 3.65 22.43
CA GLY A 152 6.56 3.94 22.44
C GLY A 152 6.00 4.31 21.06
N MET A 153 6.76 4.13 19.97
CA MET A 153 6.32 4.45 18.62
C MET A 153 5.52 3.31 18.01
N LYS A 154 4.39 3.64 17.39
CA LYS A 154 3.46 2.66 16.81
C LYS A 154 3.79 2.32 15.36
N THR A 155 3.52 1.07 15.00
CA THR A 155 3.44 0.63 13.61
C THR A 155 1.99 0.30 13.23
N ALA A 156 1.59 0.69 12.02
CA ALA A 156 0.25 0.47 11.49
C ALA A 156 0.30 0.43 9.96
N ILE A 157 -0.82 0.17 9.29
CA ILE A 157 -0.86 0.18 7.82
C ILE A 157 -0.35 1.52 7.24
N SER A 158 -0.64 2.64 7.90
CA SER A 158 -0.16 3.97 7.52
C SER A 158 1.35 4.16 7.70
N SER A 159 2.05 3.27 8.42
CA SER A 159 3.51 3.29 8.50
C SER A 159 4.18 2.94 7.18
N LEU A 160 3.51 2.18 6.30
CA LEU A 160 4.00 1.91 4.94
C LEU A 160 4.14 3.19 4.12
N ARG A 161 3.27 4.18 4.34
CA ARG A 161 3.43 5.52 3.74
C ARG A 161 4.70 6.22 4.22
N LEU A 162 5.10 6.05 5.48
CA LEU A 162 6.35 6.62 5.98
C LEU A 162 7.56 5.96 5.33
N ASN A 163 7.49 4.64 5.08
CA ASN A 163 8.52 3.94 4.30
C ASN A 163 8.60 4.43 2.84
N PHE A 164 7.45 4.70 2.21
CA PHE A 164 7.38 5.30 0.87
C PHE A 164 7.97 6.72 0.87
N GLU A 165 7.55 7.57 1.81
CA GLU A 165 8.00 8.95 1.98
C GLU A 165 9.53 9.05 2.08
N GLN A 166 10.14 8.23 2.94
CA GLN A 166 11.59 8.21 3.13
C GLN A 166 12.34 7.93 1.82
N GLN A 167 11.88 6.94 1.05
CA GLN A 167 12.51 6.55 -0.20
C GLN A 167 12.29 7.59 -1.29
N ILE A 168 11.05 8.04 -1.50
CA ILE A 168 10.74 9.04 -2.53
C ILE A 168 11.46 10.37 -2.25
N ARG A 169 11.59 10.79 -0.99
CA ARG A 169 12.37 11.99 -0.65
C ARG A 169 13.81 11.87 -1.15
N ILE A 170 14.45 10.72 -0.94
CA ILE A 170 15.85 10.48 -1.38
C ILE A 170 15.92 10.49 -2.90
N TYR A 171 15.08 9.71 -3.57
CA TYR A 171 15.15 9.53 -5.03
C TYR A 171 14.74 10.80 -5.80
N ALA A 172 13.78 11.57 -5.28
CA ALA A 172 13.41 12.87 -5.85
C ALA A 172 14.56 13.90 -5.74
N LEU A 173 15.28 13.92 -4.60
CA LEU A 173 16.46 14.77 -4.42
C LEU A 173 17.61 14.35 -5.34
N GLN A 174 17.85 13.04 -5.49
CA GLN A 174 18.86 12.51 -6.42
C GLN A 174 18.53 12.84 -7.89
N ALA A 175 17.24 12.92 -8.22
CA ALA A 175 16.78 13.37 -9.53
C ALA A 175 16.77 14.91 -9.70
N GLY A 176 17.20 15.67 -8.69
CA GLY A 176 17.23 17.13 -8.71
C GLY A 176 15.85 17.79 -8.73
N ASN A 177 14.79 17.07 -8.34
CA ASN A 177 13.42 17.57 -8.45
C ASN A 177 12.62 17.29 -7.16
N LYS A 178 12.64 18.27 -6.25
CA LYS A 178 11.87 18.21 -4.98
C LYS A 178 10.36 18.17 -5.21
N ASP A 179 9.87 18.75 -6.30
CA ASP A 179 8.45 18.79 -6.61
C ASP A 179 7.87 17.41 -6.87
N CYS A 180 8.66 16.48 -7.41
CA CYS A 180 8.29 15.07 -7.52
C CYS A 180 7.90 14.47 -6.15
N PHE A 181 8.70 14.74 -5.11
CA PHE A 181 8.38 14.32 -3.74
C PHE A 181 7.11 14.98 -3.23
N ASN A 182 6.98 16.31 -3.35
CA ASN A 182 5.80 17.03 -2.87
C ASN A 182 4.51 16.54 -3.56
N TYR A 183 4.56 16.32 -4.88
CA TYR A 183 3.44 15.82 -5.67
C TYR A 183 3.05 14.39 -5.31
N LEU A 184 4.01 13.46 -5.25
CA LEU A 184 3.74 12.05 -4.90
C LEU A 184 3.23 11.89 -3.46
N MET A 185 3.61 12.79 -2.56
CA MET A 185 3.07 12.86 -1.21
C MET A 185 1.72 13.59 -1.13
N GLY A 186 1.28 14.27 -2.19
CA GLY A 186 0.05 15.07 -2.18
C GLY A 186 0.14 16.26 -1.22
N PHE A 187 1.34 16.81 -1.01
CA PHE A 187 1.52 17.98 -0.15
C PHE A 187 0.96 19.23 -0.82
N ASN A 188 0.31 20.07 -0.01
CA ASN A 188 -0.27 21.34 -0.48
C ASN A 188 0.79 22.32 -0.99
N ASP A 189 2.04 22.16 -0.56
CA ASP A 189 3.21 22.91 -1.02
C ASP A 189 3.49 22.74 -2.51
N TYR A 190 3.00 21.67 -3.15
CA TYR A 190 3.06 21.56 -4.60
C TYR A 190 1.98 22.45 -5.22
N PRO A 191 2.35 23.49 -6.00
CA PRO A 191 1.42 24.55 -6.38
C PRO A 191 0.43 24.12 -7.48
N HIS A 192 0.77 23.11 -8.29
CA HIS A 192 -0.03 22.68 -9.43
C HIS A 192 -0.95 21.51 -9.10
N ASP A 193 -2.00 21.32 -9.90
CA ASP A 193 -2.91 20.17 -9.76
C ASP A 193 -2.36 18.92 -10.46
N ASN A 194 -1.54 19.12 -11.49
CA ASN A 194 -0.99 18.06 -12.31
C ASN A 194 0.54 18.16 -12.35
N PHE A 195 1.19 17.00 -12.36
CA PHE A 195 2.61 16.90 -12.68
C PHE A 195 2.79 16.64 -14.17
N ASN A 196 3.59 17.47 -14.84
CA ASN A 196 3.76 17.41 -16.29
C ASN A 196 4.63 16.22 -16.72
N ASP A 197 5.74 15.98 -16.01
CA ASP A 197 6.70 14.94 -16.35
C ASP A 197 6.41 13.62 -15.63
N ILE A 198 5.45 12.86 -16.16
CA ILE A 198 5.10 11.54 -15.63
C ILE A 198 6.24 10.53 -15.77
N ALA A 199 7.11 10.69 -16.78
CA ALA A 199 8.26 9.82 -16.95
C ALA A 199 9.25 9.99 -15.79
N LEU A 200 9.47 11.22 -15.32
CA LEU A 200 10.25 11.50 -14.12
C LEU A 200 9.61 10.92 -12.85
N LEU A 201 8.29 11.09 -12.67
CA LEU A 201 7.58 10.47 -11.53
C LEU A 201 7.81 8.95 -11.53
N ASN A 202 7.65 8.32 -12.70
CA ASN A 202 7.83 6.89 -12.84
C ASN A 202 9.29 6.51 -12.54
N LYS A 203 10.27 7.20 -13.13
CA LYS A 203 11.70 6.94 -12.88
C LYS A 203 12.04 6.99 -11.39
N VAL A 204 11.56 8.00 -10.66
CA VAL A 204 11.77 8.15 -9.21
C VAL A 204 11.06 7.02 -8.44
N LEU A 205 9.80 6.74 -8.79
CA LEU A 205 9.00 5.74 -8.10
C LEU A 205 9.55 4.32 -8.28
N GLN A 206 10.04 3.97 -9.47
CA GLN A 206 10.61 2.63 -9.75
C GLN A 206 11.92 2.35 -9.00
N GLN A 207 12.51 3.34 -8.30
CA GLN A 207 13.66 3.11 -7.43
C GLN A 207 13.28 2.56 -6.05
N ILE A 208 11.99 2.54 -5.69
CA ILE A 208 11.54 1.99 -4.41
C ILE A 208 12.02 0.54 -4.28
N ARG A 209 12.56 0.22 -3.11
CA ARG A 209 13.10 -1.11 -2.81
C ARG A 209 12.01 -2.18 -2.99
N VAL A 210 12.31 -3.17 -3.82
CA VAL A 210 11.51 -4.40 -3.90
C VAL A 210 11.84 -5.28 -2.70
N ILE A 211 10.87 -5.49 -1.80
CA ILE A 211 11.10 -6.24 -0.56
C ILE A 211 11.10 -7.76 -0.78
N ASN A 212 10.21 -8.27 -1.64
CA ASN A 212 10.14 -9.69 -1.97
C ASN A 212 9.69 -9.84 -3.44
N SER A 213 10.60 -10.28 -4.30
CA SER A 213 10.38 -10.48 -5.73
C SER A 213 9.60 -11.75 -6.07
N HIS A 214 9.40 -12.65 -5.10
CA HIS A 214 8.71 -13.93 -5.30
C HIS A 214 7.22 -13.86 -4.96
N ILE A 215 6.75 -12.72 -4.43
CA ILE A 215 5.32 -12.49 -4.18
C ILE A 215 4.58 -12.58 -5.50
N HIS A 216 3.54 -13.42 -5.55
CA HIS A 216 2.66 -13.50 -6.70
C HIS A 216 1.23 -13.80 -6.26
N TRP A 217 0.26 -13.11 -6.86
CA TRP A 217 -1.15 -13.24 -6.49
C TRP A 217 -1.70 -14.65 -6.74
N GLN A 218 -1.29 -15.30 -7.83
CA GLN A 218 -1.65 -16.71 -8.08
C GLN A 218 -1.14 -17.66 -6.99
N ARG A 219 0.07 -17.43 -6.44
CA ARG A 219 0.57 -18.22 -5.29
C ARG A 219 -0.31 -18.00 -4.07
N PHE A 220 -0.70 -16.75 -3.81
CA PHE A 220 -1.64 -16.42 -2.72
C PHE A 220 -2.99 -17.15 -2.83
N LEU A 221 -3.51 -17.32 -4.05
CA LEU A 221 -4.75 -18.08 -4.29
C LEU A 221 -4.53 -19.59 -4.08
N ALA A 222 -3.40 -20.11 -4.53
CA ALA A 222 -3.04 -21.53 -4.49
C ALA A 222 -2.48 -22.02 -3.14
N ARG A 223 -2.44 -21.18 -2.10
CA ARG A 223 -1.90 -21.55 -0.78
C ARG A 223 -2.62 -22.75 -0.18
N ASP A 224 -1.84 -23.68 0.33
CA ASP A 224 -2.32 -24.91 0.95
C ASP A 224 -3.06 -24.63 2.26
N SER A 225 -4.11 -25.42 2.50
CA SER A 225 -4.79 -25.43 3.78
C SER A 225 -3.94 -26.24 4.76
N HIS A 226 -3.65 -25.68 5.94
CA HIS A 226 -3.13 -26.46 7.06
C HIS A 226 -4.13 -27.51 7.54
#